data_AF-A0A938PPT0-F1
#
_entry.id   AF-A0A938PPT0-F1
#
_cell.length_a   1.000
_cell.length_b   1.000
_cell.length_c   1.000
_cell.angle_alpha   90.00
_cell.angle_beta   90.00
_cell.angle_gamma   90.00
#
_symmetry.space_group_name_H-M   'P 1'
#
loop_
_entity.id
_entity.type
_entity.pdbx_description
1 polymer ?
#
loop_
_entity_poly.entity_id
_entity_poly.type
_entity_poly.pdbx_seq_one_letter_code
_entity_poly.pdbx_strand_id
1 'polypeptide(L)'
;MGLRNLDGASITGCKERWLSPRDIASERRFSIAIVLRSCLAESHQLSATAAADVDVDSLQLTPFTGGDTRFVIAQTLEIAERAAMQGAIDHSEAEWIEMTCRAAETLDAPHITCVHVDYKTGNLCLTETRNGYRVSDLFDFHEARFSNGTQDLLRHAYSFIDFDMSCAHEFVRSTLAHGGMPFRIDELMRLFVINDRIKIWEYFTQPEEAPVIPAGLRFRDWANHYLESGVFKV
;
A
#
# COMPACT_ATOMS: atom_id res chain seq x y z
N MET A 1 -22.05 21.01 -8.40
CA MET A 1 -20.78 20.75 -7.68
C MET A 1 -19.87 20.12 -8.72
N GLY A 2 -18.97 20.90 -9.32
CA GLY A 2 -18.25 20.51 -10.54
C GLY A 2 -16.86 19.95 -10.21
N LEU A 3 -16.64 18.70 -10.61
CA LEU A 3 -15.32 18.08 -10.71
C LEU A 3 -14.56 18.75 -11.87
N ARG A 4 -13.33 19.22 -11.62
CA ARG A 4 -12.43 19.70 -12.67
C ARG A 4 -11.30 18.69 -12.83
N ASN A 5 -11.08 18.30 -14.09
CA ASN A 5 -9.90 17.60 -14.58
C ASN A 5 -8.61 18.17 -13.97
N LEU A 6 -7.78 17.28 -13.43
CA LEU A 6 -6.43 17.58 -12.96
C LEU A 6 -5.40 17.22 -14.04
N ASP A 7 -5.40 17.99 -15.13
CA ASP A 7 -4.17 18.17 -15.91
C ASP A 7 -3.41 19.34 -15.28
N GLY A 8 -2.31 19.03 -14.57
CA GLY A 8 -1.24 20.00 -14.29
C GLY A 8 -1.51 21.15 -13.31
N ALA A 9 -2.53 21.07 -12.44
CA ALA A 9 -2.77 22.12 -11.44
C ALA A 9 -2.01 21.85 -10.14
N SER A 10 -0.98 22.67 -9.84
CA SER A 10 -0.47 22.78 -8.47
C SER A 10 -1.64 23.13 -7.54
N ILE A 11 -1.88 22.30 -6.52
CA ILE A 11 -2.89 22.53 -5.50
C ILE A 11 -2.47 23.76 -4.68
N THR A 12 -2.85 24.95 -5.15
CA THR A 12 -2.50 26.26 -4.54
C THR A 12 -3.30 26.59 -3.27
N GLY A 13 -4.07 25.62 -2.74
CA GLY A 13 -4.83 25.76 -1.49
C GLY A 13 -4.12 25.22 -0.25
N CYS A 14 -3.17 24.29 -0.40
CA CYS A 14 -2.42 23.75 0.73
C CYS A 14 -1.15 24.59 0.93
N LYS A 15 -1.20 25.57 1.84
CA LYS A 15 0.00 26.30 2.30
C LYS A 15 0.90 25.43 3.20
N GLU A 16 0.52 24.19 3.46
CA GLU A 16 1.26 23.28 4.31
C GLU A 16 2.12 22.36 3.45
N ARG A 17 3.42 22.44 3.69
CA ARG A 17 4.48 21.80 2.93
C ARG A 17 4.25 20.28 2.90
N TRP A 18 4.39 19.67 1.73
CA TRP A 18 4.63 18.24 1.60
C TRP A 18 5.79 17.84 2.50
N LEU A 19 5.49 17.18 3.61
CA LEU A 19 6.52 16.65 4.50
C LEU A 19 6.80 15.22 4.07
N SER A 20 7.91 15.03 3.36
CA SER A 20 8.49 13.69 3.28
C SER A 20 8.76 13.21 4.71
N PRO A 21 8.45 11.96 5.07
CA PRO A 21 8.84 11.39 6.35
C PRO A 21 10.34 11.54 6.67
N ARG A 22 11.19 11.64 5.63
CA ARG A 22 12.63 11.91 5.76
C ARG A 22 12.92 13.33 6.26
N ASP A 23 12.07 14.30 5.90
CA ASP A 23 12.20 15.71 6.26
C ASP A 23 11.58 16.02 7.64
N ILE A 24 10.90 15.03 8.23
CA ILE A 24 10.33 15.11 9.57
C ILE A 24 11.43 14.72 10.56
N ALA A 25 11.66 15.60 11.53
CA ALA A 25 12.58 15.35 12.64
C ALA A 25 12.18 14.08 13.41
N SER A 26 13.16 13.25 13.78
CA SER A 26 12.95 11.90 14.33
C SER A 26 11.95 11.86 15.49
N GLU A 27 12.00 12.85 16.37
CA GLU A 27 11.14 12.98 17.55
C GLU A 27 9.66 13.20 17.20
N ARG A 28 9.36 13.67 15.99
CA ARG A 28 7.99 13.90 15.51
C ARG A 28 7.42 12.70 14.74
N ARG A 29 8.26 11.81 14.22
CA ARG A 29 7.83 10.68 13.37
C ARG A 29 6.88 9.72 14.07
N PHE A 30 7.13 9.44 15.34
CA PHE A 30 6.27 8.58 16.15
C PHE A 30 4.85 9.17 16.29
N SER A 31 4.74 10.48 16.54
CA SER A 31 3.44 11.15 16.62
C SER A 31 2.68 11.11 15.30
N ILE A 32 3.40 11.21 14.18
CA ILE A 32 2.82 11.13 12.84
C ILE A 32 2.37 9.69 12.54
N ALA A 33 3.15 8.67 12.88
CA ALA A 33 2.75 7.27 12.74
C ALA A 33 1.41 7.00 13.47
N ILE A 34 1.24 7.53 14.68
CA ILE A 34 -0.02 7.42 15.45
C ILE A 34 -1.18 8.08 14.71
N VAL A 35 -0.97 9.29 14.18
CA VAL A 35 -1.99 10.08 13.48
C VAL A 35 -2.42 9.39 12.18
N LEU A 36 -1.47 8.84 11.43
CA LEU A 36 -1.74 8.14 10.18
C LEU A 36 -2.51 6.84 10.43
N ARG A 37 -2.10 6.08 11.43
CA ARG A 37 -2.84 4.91 11.91
C ARG A 37 -4.28 5.27 12.32
N SER A 38 -4.49 6.39 13.03
CA SER A 38 -5.85 6.82 13.40
C SER A 38 -6.70 7.14 12.17
N CYS A 39 -6.11 7.80 11.16
CA CYS A 39 -6.79 8.07 9.89
C CYS A 39 -7.18 6.77 9.16
N LEU A 40 -6.28 5.78 9.08
CA LEU A 40 -6.61 4.47 8.53
C LEU A 40 -7.72 3.78 9.31
N ALA A 41 -7.66 3.81 10.65
CA ALA A 41 -8.69 3.21 11.48
C ALA A 41 -10.08 3.85 11.26
N GLU A 42 -10.15 5.14 10.95
CA GLU A 42 -11.39 5.82 10.57
C GLU A 42 -11.87 5.38 9.18
N SER A 43 -10.99 5.37 8.17
CA SER A 43 -11.32 4.87 6.83
C SER A 43 -11.79 3.42 6.86
N HIS A 44 -11.16 2.59 7.70
CA HIS A 44 -11.46 1.17 7.82
C HIS A 44 -12.77 0.87 8.58
N GLN A 45 -13.49 1.88 9.08
CA GLN A 45 -14.85 1.71 9.61
C GLN A 45 -15.88 1.54 8.48
N LEU A 46 -15.55 1.94 7.26
CA LEU A 46 -16.39 1.73 6.09
C LEU A 46 -16.24 0.28 5.62
N SER A 47 -17.11 -0.62 6.09
CA SER A 47 -17.09 -2.03 5.70
C SER A 47 -18.09 -2.35 4.58
N ALA A 48 -17.81 -3.41 3.80
CA ALA A 48 -18.76 -3.99 2.85
C ALA A 48 -18.91 -5.50 3.08
N THR A 49 -20.00 -6.08 2.57
CA THR A 49 -20.26 -7.52 2.66
C THR A 49 -19.44 -8.35 1.68
N ALA A 50 -18.88 -7.71 0.64
CA ALA A 50 -18.06 -8.37 -0.37
C ALA A 50 -16.96 -7.41 -0.84
N ALA A 51 -15.84 -7.99 -1.24
CA ALA A 51 -14.75 -7.25 -1.87
C ALA A 51 -15.20 -6.72 -3.24
N ALA A 52 -14.91 -5.47 -3.53
CA ALA A 52 -15.42 -4.78 -4.71
C ALA A 52 -14.53 -3.61 -5.11
N ASP A 53 -14.46 -3.35 -6.41
CA ASP A 53 -13.92 -2.11 -6.94
C ASP A 53 -14.88 -0.95 -6.68
N VAL A 54 -14.34 0.27 -6.56
CA VAL A 54 -15.12 1.49 -6.37
C VAL A 54 -14.90 2.41 -7.56
N ASP A 55 -15.97 2.68 -8.31
CA ASP A 55 -15.95 3.78 -9.27
C ASP A 55 -16.04 5.10 -8.49
N VAL A 56 -14.96 5.86 -8.43
CA VAL A 56 -14.88 7.07 -7.59
C VAL A 56 -15.76 8.23 -8.05
N ASP A 57 -16.19 8.22 -9.32
CA ASP A 57 -17.05 9.27 -9.88
C ASP A 57 -18.53 9.01 -9.60
N SER A 58 -18.96 7.75 -9.69
CA SER A 58 -20.35 7.31 -9.53
C SER A 58 -20.64 6.64 -8.19
N LEU A 59 -19.59 6.30 -7.43
CA LEU A 59 -19.61 5.53 -6.18
C LEU A 59 -20.26 4.15 -6.32
N GLN A 60 -20.29 3.60 -7.54
CA GLN A 60 -20.79 2.26 -7.80
C GLN A 60 -19.76 1.22 -7.38
N LEU A 61 -20.26 0.11 -6.82
CA LEU A 61 -19.44 -1.02 -6.39
C LEU A 61 -19.52 -2.15 -7.40
N THR A 62 -18.37 -2.61 -7.88
CA THR A 62 -18.27 -3.79 -8.75
C THR A 62 -17.60 -4.94 -8.01
N PRO A 63 -18.33 -5.97 -7.57
CA PRO A 63 -17.75 -7.07 -6.81
C PRO A 63 -16.63 -7.80 -7.54
N PHE A 64 -15.57 -8.15 -6.81
CA PHE A 64 -14.51 -9.00 -7.34
C PHE A 64 -14.96 -10.45 -7.42
N THR A 65 -14.97 -11.02 -8.62
CA THR A 65 -15.31 -12.43 -8.82
C THR A 65 -14.31 -13.32 -8.09
N GLY A 66 -14.80 -14.08 -7.11
CA GLY A 66 -13.95 -14.95 -6.28
C GLY A 66 -13.30 -14.27 -5.07
N GLY A 67 -13.64 -13.01 -4.79
CA GLY A 67 -13.22 -12.29 -3.59
C GLY A 67 -11.87 -11.57 -3.73
N ASP A 68 -11.47 -10.91 -2.64
CA ASP A 68 -10.30 -10.04 -2.58
C ASP A 68 -8.99 -10.76 -2.95
N THR A 69 -8.68 -11.85 -2.25
CA THR A 69 -7.43 -12.60 -2.44
C THR A 69 -7.24 -13.06 -3.88
N ARG A 70 -8.30 -13.56 -4.52
CA ARG A 70 -8.23 -14.01 -5.92
C ARG A 70 -8.01 -12.86 -6.89
N PHE A 71 -8.63 -11.70 -6.64
CA PHE A 71 -8.40 -10.50 -7.43
C PHE A 71 -6.94 -10.03 -7.32
N VAL A 72 -6.38 -9.98 -6.11
CA VAL A 72 -4.98 -9.61 -5.90
C VAL A 72 -4.03 -10.63 -6.54
N ILE A 73 -4.31 -11.92 -6.45
CA ILE A 73 -3.54 -12.97 -7.13
C ILE A 73 -3.55 -12.74 -8.64
N ALA A 74 -4.73 -12.55 -9.25
CA ALA A 74 -4.86 -12.34 -10.68
C ALA A 74 -4.05 -11.11 -11.13
N GLN A 75 -4.20 -9.99 -10.43
CA GLN A 75 -3.44 -8.77 -10.70
C GLN A 75 -1.92 -9.00 -10.57
N THR A 76 -1.48 -9.73 -9.54
CA THR A 76 -0.05 -10.00 -9.31
C THR A 76 0.55 -10.83 -10.43
N LEU A 77 -0.16 -11.88 -10.87
CA LEU A 77 0.28 -12.74 -11.96
C LEU A 77 0.33 -11.99 -13.30
N GLU A 78 -0.67 -11.15 -13.57
CA GLU A 78 -0.73 -10.34 -14.80
C GLU A 78 0.44 -9.35 -14.90
N ILE A 79 0.80 -8.68 -13.79
CA ILE A 79 1.96 -7.77 -13.76
C ILE A 79 3.26 -8.57 -13.88
N ALA A 80 3.38 -9.70 -13.18
CA ALA A 80 4.56 -10.56 -13.27
C ALA A 80 4.79 -11.09 -14.68
N GLU A 81 3.73 -11.47 -15.41
CA GLU A 81 3.81 -11.88 -16.81
C GLU A 81 4.36 -10.75 -17.69
N ARG A 82 3.83 -9.52 -17.56
CA ARG A 82 4.36 -8.36 -18.29
C ARG A 82 5.82 -8.06 -17.95
N ALA A 83 6.17 -8.05 -16.67
CA ALA A 83 7.54 -7.83 -16.22
C ALA A 83 8.49 -8.90 -16.78
N ALA A 84 8.08 -10.17 -16.83
CA ALA A 84 8.86 -11.24 -17.42
C ALA A 84 9.03 -11.07 -18.95
N MET A 85 7.97 -10.69 -19.67
CA MET A 85 8.03 -10.40 -21.11
C MET A 85 8.99 -9.27 -21.46
N GLN A 86 9.13 -8.28 -20.57
CA GLN A 86 10.06 -7.16 -20.70
C GLN A 86 11.49 -7.51 -20.26
N GLY A 87 11.70 -8.68 -19.65
CA GLY A 87 12.99 -9.07 -19.05
C GLY A 87 13.31 -8.36 -17.74
N ALA A 88 12.33 -7.71 -17.11
CA ALA A 88 12.48 -7.04 -15.82
C ALA A 88 12.60 -8.01 -14.64
N ILE A 89 12.06 -9.23 -14.79
CA ILE A 89 12.26 -10.35 -13.86
C ILE A 89 12.63 -11.60 -14.63
N ASP A 90 13.37 -12.50 -14.01
CA ASP A 90 13.70 -13.81 -14.62
C ASP A 90 12.67 -14.90 -14.30
N HIS A 91 12.84 -16.06 -14.94
CA HIS A 91 11.96 -17.21 -14.76
C HIS A 91 11.87 -17.67 -13.30
N SER A 92 12.99 -17.67 -12.57
CA SER A 92 12.99 -18.09 -11.17
C SER A 92 12.18 -17.12 -10.31
N GLU A 93 12.25 -15.82 -10.58
CA GLU A 93 11.45 -14.80 -9.88
C GLU A 93 9.96 -14.94 -10.18
N ALA A 94 9.60 -15.21 -11.44
CA ALA A 94 8.22 -15.51 -11.83
C ALA A 94 7.67 -16.76 -11.10
N GLU A 95 8.42 -17.87 -11.06
CA GLU A 95 8.05 -19.07 -10.32
C GLU A 95 7.84 -18.79 -8.83
N TRP A 96 8.67 -17.93 -8.23
CA TRP A 96 8.54 -17.54 -6.83
C TRP A 96 7.28 -16.71 -6.54
N ILE A 97 6.92 -15.82 -7.45
CA ILE A 97 5.65 -15.08 -7.39
C ILE A 97 4.48 -16.05 -7.50
N GLU A 98 4.49 -16.97 -8.46
CA GLU A 98 3.45 -17.98 -8.64
C GLU A 98 3.27 -18.87 -7.40
N MET A 99 4.36 -19.34 -6.80
CA MET A 99 4.30 -20.12 -5.56
C MET A 99 3.70 -19.32 -4.41
N THR A 100 4.01 -18.03 -4.30
CA THR A 100 3.40 -17.15 -3.29
C THR A 100 1.89 -16.99 -3.53
N CYS A 101 1.48 -16.78 -4.78
CA CYS A 101 0.06 -16.72 -5.15
C CYS A 101 -0.68 -18.01 -4.80
N ARG A 102 -0.12 -19.18 -5.13
CA ARG A 102 -0.72 -20.49 -4.80
C ARG A 102 -0.87 -20.71 -3.29
N ALA A 103 0.11 -20.29 -2.49
CA ALA A 103 0.00 -20.39 -1.04
C ALA A 103 -1.19 -19.54 -0.51
N ALA A 104 -1.35 -18.34 -1.05
CA ALA A 104 -2.40 -17.41 -0.65
C ALA A 104 -3.82 -17.87 -1.05
N GLU A 105 -3.99 -18.68 -2.11
CA GLU A 105 -5.30 -19.24 -2.49
C GLU A 105 -5.99 -20.06 -1.38
N THR A 106 -5.20 -20.58 -0.42
CA THR A 106 -5.69 -21.42 0.67
C THR A 106 -6.11 -20.63 1.91
N LEU A 107 -5.97 -19.31 1.90
CA LEU A 107 -6.26 -18.45 3.04
C LEU A 107 -7.74 -18.08 3.10
N ASP A 108 -8.25 -17.94 4.31
CA ASP A 108 -9.64 -17.54 4.55
C ASP A 108 -9.91 -16.12 4.05
N ALA A 109 -11.18 -15.86 3.71
CA ALA A 109 -11.61 -14.54 3.28
C ALA A 109 -11.47 -13.52 4.44
N PRO A 110 -10.74 -12.41 4.24
CA PRO A 110 -10.52 -11.43 5.28
C PRO A 110 -11.76 -10.56 5.54
N HIS A 111 -11.75 -9.83 6.65
CA HIS A 111 -12.71 -8.75 6.86
C HIS A 111 -12.53 -7.67 5.78
N ILE A 112 -13.63 -7.26 5.15
CA ILE A 112 -13.61 -6.34 4.00
C ILE A 112 -13.93 -4.92 4.46
N THR A 113 -13.02 -4.01 4.17
CA THR A 113 -13.11 -2.60 4.48
C THR A 113 -12.71 -1.72 3.30
N CYS A 114 -13.04 -0.45 3.35
CA CYS A 114 -12.59 0.55 2.39
C CYS A 114 -11.09 0.75 2.57
N VAL A 115 -10.32 0.42 1.53
CA VAL A 115 -8.88 0.62 1.48
C VAL A 115 -8.53 1.65 0.42
N HIS A 116 -7.51 2.46 0.71
CA HIS A 116 -6.99 3.45 -0.23
C HIS A 116 -6.02 2.81 -1.25
N VAL A 117 -5.32 1.74 -0.85
CA VAL A 117 -4.25 1.00 -1.56
C VAL A 117 -2.99 1.84 -1.83
N ASP A 118 -3.15 3.10 -2.19
CA ASP A 118 -2.06 4.08 -2.31
C ASP A 118 -1.91 4.98 -1.06
N TYR A 119 -2.04 4.40 0.14
CA TYR A 119 -1.91 5.17 1.38
C TYR A 119 -0.45 5.54 1.67
N LYS A 120 -0.06 6.78 1.31
CA LYS A 120 1.29 7.32 1.48
C LYS A 120 1.25 8.83 1.76
N THR A 121 2.36 9.39 2.24
CA THR A 121 2.47 10.84 2.50
C THR A 121 2.31 11.71 1.26
N GLY A 122 2.46 11.14 0.05
CA GLY A 122 2.18 11.82 -1.22
C GLY A 122 0.69 11.97 -1.53
N ASN A 123 -0.20 11.33 -0.77
CA ASN A 123 -1.65 11.33 -0.99
C ASN A 123 -2.43 11.89 0.21
N LEU A 124 -1.75 12.56 1.15
CA LEU A 124 -2.37 13.14 2.34
C LEU A 124 -1.70 14.44 2.77
N CYS A 125 -2.44 15.25 3.53
CA CYS A 125 -1.96 16.48 4.16
C CYS A 125 -1.91 16.30 5.68
N LEU A 126 -0.85 16.82 6.30
CA LEU A 126 -0.69 16.88 7.75
C LEU A 126 -0.70 18.34 8.22
N THR A 127 -1.62 18.67 9.11
CA THR A 127 -1.67 19.98 9.77
C THR A 127 -1.05 19.91 11.16
N GLU A 128 -0.10 20.80 11.44
CA GLU A 128 0.41 21.01 12.79
C GLU A 128 -0.63 21.77 13.62
N THR A 129 -0.93 21.24 14.80
CA THR A 129 -1.87 21.80 15.77
C THR A 129 -1.17 22.05 17.10
N ARG A 130 -1.85 22.71 18.04
CA ARG A 130 -1.32 22.90 19.41
C ARG A 130 -1.03 21.59 20.15
N ASN A 131 -1.67 20.50 19.74
CA ASN A 131 -1.59 19.19 20.39
C ASN A 131 -0.79 18.15 19.57
N GLY A 132 -0.01 18.60 18.59
CA GLY A 132 0.69 17.71 17.64
C GLY A 132 0.05 17.75 16.26
N TYR A 133 0.13 16.66 15.50
CA TYR A 133 -0.34 16.62 14.12
C TYR A 133 -1.74 16.03 13.99
N ARG A 134 -2.40 16.33 12.86
CA ARG A 134 -3.58 15.59 12.37
C ARG A 134 -3.49 15.42 10.86
N VAL A 135 -4.11 14.38 10.32
CA VAL A 135 -4.41 14.33 8.88
C VAL A 135 -5.54 15.33 8.62
N SER A 136 -5.31 16.29 7.73
CA SER A 136 -6.34 17.26 7.33
C SER A 136 -7.09 16.81 6.08
N ASP A 137 -6.39 16.14 5.18
CA ASP A 137 -6.90 15.72 3.88
C ASP A 137 -6.27 14.39 3.47
N LEU A 138 -7.06 13.54 2.82
CA LEU A 138 -6.66 12.32 2.13
C LEU A 138 -7.27 12.42 0.73
N PHE A 139 -6.50 12.12 -0.31
CA PHE A 139 -6.90 12.32 -1.71
C PHE A 139 -6.26 11.26 -2.61
N ASP A 140 -6.67 11.27 -3.89
CA ASP A 140 -6.24 10.30 -4.90
C ASP A 140 -6.75 8.87 -4.69
N PHE A 141 -8.08 8.74 -4.62
CA PHE A 141 -8.79 7.48 -4.39
C PHE A 141 -8.90 6.58 -5.64
N HIS A 142 -8.14 6.80 -6.71
CA HIS A 142 -8.32 6.04 -7.96
C HIS A 142 -8.02 4.54 -7.84
N GLU A 143 -7.20 4.13 -6.87
CA GLU A 143 -6.97 2.72 -6.53
C GLU A 143 -7.88 2.20 -5.41
N ALA A 144 -8.73 3.06 -4.83
CA ALA A 144 -9.52 2.72 -3.66
C ALA A 144 -10.56 1.64 -3.96
N ARG A 145 -10.76 0.73 -3.02
CA ARG A 145 -11.63 -0.43 -3.20
C ARG A 145 -12.09 -0.97 -1.85
N PHE A 146 -13.08 -1.85 -1.85
CA PHE A 146 -13.42 -2.67 -0.68
C PHE A 146 -12.61 -3.97 -0.70
N SER A 147 -11.72 -4.13 0.27
CA SER A 147 -10.70 -5.19 0.29
C SER A 147 -10.16 -5.38 1.72
N ASN A 148 -9.12 -6.20 1.91
CA ASN A 148 -8.48 -6.37 3.20
C ASN A 148 -7.73 -5.08 3.64
N GLY A 149 -8.09 -4.56 4.81
CA GLY A 149 -7.46 -3.39 5.44
C GLY A 149 -5.94 -3.46 5.56
N THR A 150 -5.33 -4.65 5.59
CA THR A 150 -3.88 -4.79 5.67
C THR A 150 -3.14 -4.28 4.43
N GLN A 151 -3.81 -4.12 3.28
CA GLN A 151 -3.18 -3.56 2.08
C GLN A 151 -2.73 -2.09 2.27
N ASP A 152 -3.47 -1.31 3.06
CA ASP A 152 -3.12 0.09 3.36
C ASP A 152 -1.89 0.23 4.28
N LEU A 153 -1.47 -0.85 4.94
CA LEU A 153 -0.29 -0.82 5.80
C LEU A 153 1.00 -0.65 5.00
N LEU A 154 1.02 -1.19 3.78
CA LEU A 154 2.24 -1.47 3.05
C LEU A 154 3.03 -0.22 2.70
N ARG A 155 2.47 0.66 1.86
CA ARG A 155 3.21 1.78 1.29
C ARG A 155 3.73 2.73 2.37
N HIS A 156 2.96 2.91 3.45
CA HIS A 156 3.42 3.72 4.57
C HIS A 156 4.46 2.99 5.44
N ALA A 157 4.27 1.70 5.73
CA ALA A 157 5.27 0.91 6.45
C ALA A 157 6.60 0.84 5.69
N TYR A 158 6.60 0.69 4.36
CA TYR A 158 7.82 0.70 3.54
C TYR A 158 8.59 2.00 3.67
N SER A 159 7.86 3.13 3.69
CA SER A 159 8.50 4.42 3.92
C SER A 159 9.31 4.33 5.22
N PHE A 160 8.69 3.95 6.35
CA PHE A 160 9.40 3.81 7.61
C PHE A 160 10.49 2.73 7.59
N ILE A 161 10.30 1.59 6.93
CA ILE A 161 11.33 0.53 6.83
C ILE A 161 12.63 1.10 6.23
N ASP A 162 12.51 1.97 5.22
CA ASP A 162 13.67 2.53 4.53
C ASP A 162 14.46 3.56 5.37
N PHE A 163 13.91 4.14 6.44
CA PHE A 163 14.59 5.22 7.19
C PHE A 163 14.43 5.23 8.73
N ASP A 164 13.47 4.49 9.30
CA ASP A 164 13.17 4.45 10.73
C ASP A 164 12.37 3.18 11.12
N MET A 165 13.09 2.07 11.33
CA MET A 165 12.50 0.76 11.63
C MET A 165 11.63 0.76 12.90
N SER A 166 11.97 1.58 13.90
CA SER A 166 11.18 1.69 15.13
C SER A 166 9.79 2.30 14.86
N CYS A 167 9.71 3.30 13.98
CA CYS A 167 8.43 3.85 13.53
C CYS A 167 7.64 2.83 12.70
N ALA A 168 8.30 2.02 11.86
CA ALA A 168 7.65 0.99 11.06
C ALA A 168 6.94 -0.04 11.96
N HIS A 169 7.64 -0.54 12.98
CA HIS A 169 7.08 -1.45 13.97
C HIS A 169 5.89 -0.83 14.71
N GLU A 170 6.03 0.41 15.19
CA GLU A 170 4.92 1.04 15.90
C GLU A 170 3.70 1.23 15.00
N PHE A 171 3.90 1.75 13.78
CA PHE A 171 2.81 1.97 12.83
C PHE A 171 2.03 0.67 12.55
N VAL A 172 2.74 -0.41 12.22
CA VAL A 172 2.10 -1.69 11.89
C VAL A 172 1.45 -2.31 13.14
N ARG A 173 2.17 -2.40 14.26
CA ARG A 173 1.66 -2.96 15.52
C ARG A 173 0.39 -2.25 15.99
N SER A 174 0.41 -0.92 15.96
CA SER A 174 -0.70 -0.10 16.45
C SER A 174 -1.91 -0.12 15.51
N THR A 175 -1.70 -0.29 14.20
CA THR A 175 -2.81 -0.45 13.24
C THR A 175 -3.47 -1.83 13.39
N LEU A 176 -2.67 -2.89 13.48
CA LEU A 176 -3.18 -4.25 13.63
C LEU A 176 -3.92 -4.50 14.95
N ALA A 177 -3.49 -3.82 16.03
CA ALA A 177 -4.19 -3.88 17.32
C ALA A 177 -5.62 -3.31 17.27
N HIS A 178 -5.95 -2.44 16.30
CA HIS A 178 -7.28 -1.82 16.18
C HIS A 178 -8.20 -2.52 15.18
N GLY A 179 -7.65 -3.13 14.12
CA GLY A 179 -8.43 -3.77 13.05
C GLY A 179 -8.80 -5.23 13.31
N GLY A 180 -8.21 -5.87 14.32
CA GLY A 180 -8.23 -7.32 14.47
C GLY A 180 -7.32 -7.98 13.44
N MET A 181 -6.43 -8.86 13.88
CA MET A 181 -5.53 -9.55 12.94
C MET A 181 -6.26 -10.70 12.25
N PRO A 182 -6.21 -10.78 10.90
CA PRO A 182 -6.55 -12.02 10.22
C PRO A 182 -5.66 -13.16 10.73
N PHE A 183 -6.21 -14.36 10.79
CA PHE A 183 -5.41 -15.56 10.96
C PHE A 183 -4.40 -15.69 9.79
N ARG A 184 -3.13 -16.04 10.07
CA ARG A 184 -2.04 -16.15 9.07
C ARG A 184 -1.77 -14.87 8.27
N ILE A 185 -1.74 -13.73 8.98
CA ILE A 185 -1.42 -12.43 8.40
C ILE A 185 -0.07 -12.45 7.67
N ASP A 186 0.92 -13.20 8.13
CA ASP A 186 2.25 -13.31 7.53
C ASP A 186 2.21 -13.82 6.08
N GLU A 187 1.41 -14.85 5.80
CA GLU A 187 1.28 -15.40 4.46
C GLU A 187 0.53 -14.45 3.52
N LEU A 188 -0.52 -13.80 4.04
CA LEU A 188 -1.28 -12.83 3.28
C LEU A 188 -0.46 -11.55 2.99
N MET A 189 0.32 -11.12 3.97
CA MET A 189 1.25 -10.01 3.82
C MET A 189 2.33 -10.32 2.79
N ARG A 190 2.75 -11.58 2.65
CA ARG A 190 3.67 -11.96 1.56
C ARG A 190 3.07 -11.69 0.19
N LEU A 191 1.81 -12.08 -0.04
CA LEU A 191 1.10 -11.78 -1.28
C LEU A 191 1.00 -10.27 -1.50
N PHE A 192 0.55 -9.52 -0.50
CA PHE A 192 0.36 -8.07 -0.64
C PHE A 192 1.68 -7.33 -0.86
N VAL A 193 2.77 -7.74 -0.19
CA VAL A 193 4.09 -7.16 -0.41
C VAL A 193 4.55 -7.41 -1.84
N ILE A 194 4.44 -8.65 -2.34
CA ILE A 194 4.80 -8.95 -3.73
C ILE A 194 3.94 -8.17 -4.72
N ASN A 195 2.61 -8.14 -4.52
CA ASN A 195 1.69 -7.39 -5.38
C ASN A 195 2.05 -5.91 -5.48
N ASP A 196 2.32 -5.27 -4.34
CA ASP A 196 2.64 -3.86 -4.33
C ASP A 196 4.02 -3.58 -4.92
N ARG A 197 5.04 -4.38 -4.55
CA ARG A 197 6.40 -4.17 -5.04
C ARG A 197 6.53 -4.48 -6.53
N ILE A 198 5.85 -5.50 -7.06
CA ILE A 198 5.95 -5.81 -8.51
C ILE A 198 5.35 -4.68 -9.37
N LYS A 199 4.33 -3.95 -8.91
CA LYS A 199 3.81 -2.75 -9.59
C LYS A 199 4.88 -1.68 -9.75
N ILE A 200 5.57 -1.37 -8.66
CA ILE A 200 6.63 -0.36 -8.63
C ILE A 200 7.83 -0.82 -9.45
N TRP A 201 8.18 -2.10 -9.37
CA TRP A 201 9.26 -2.70 -10.14
C TRP A 201 8.98 -2.62 -11.64
N GLU A 202 7.82 -3.10 -12.07
CA GLU A 202 7.42 -3.10 -13.49
C GLU A 202 7.42 -1.67 -14.05
N TYR A 203 6.86 -0.70 -13.31
CA TYR A 203 6.88 0.70 -13.74
C TYR A 203 8.31 1.23 -13.92
N PHE A 204 9.16 1.16 -12.89
CA PHE A 204 10.48 1.80 -12.93
C PHE A 204 11.57 1.00 -13.67
N THR A 205 11.25 -0.18 -14.19
CA THR A 205 12.14 -0.93 -15.09
C THR A 205 11.82 -0.74 -16.56
N GLN A 206 10.80 0.06 -16.89
CA GLN A 206 10.51 0.43 -18.28
C GLN A 206 11.66 1.28 -18.87
N PRO A 207 12.05 1.06 -20.14
CA PRO A 207 13.18 1.77 -20.78
C PRO A 207 13.07 3.31 -20.77
N GLU A 208 11.86 3.84 -20.76
CA GLU A 208 11.53 5.27 -20.78
C GLU A 208 11.61 5.95 -19.40
N GLU A 209 11.65 5.16 -18.32
CA GLU A 209 11.61 5.67 -16.96
C GLU A 209 12.99 6.01 -16.41
N ALA A 210 13.02 6.93 -15.45
CA ALA A 210 14.28 7.30 -14.78
C ALA A 210 14.83 6.09 -13.99
N PRO A 211 16.16 5.83 -14.01
CA PRO A 211 16.76 4.68 -13.34
C PRO A 211 16.81 4.90 -11.82
N VAL A 212 15.67 4.76 -11.16
CA VAL A 212 15.54 4.89 -9.71
C VAL A 212 15.85 3.57 -8.99
N ILE A 213 15.80 2.44 -9.70
CA ILE A 213 16.20 1.12 -9.20
C ILE A 213 17.69 0.93 -9.49
N PRO A 214 18.52 0.55 -8.49
CA PRO A 214 19.93 0.28 -8.72
C PRO A 214 20.17 -0.79 -9.79
N ALA A 215 21.12 -0.54 -10.69
CA ALA A 215 21.49 -1.49 -11.74
C ALA A 215 21.94 -2.83 -11.16
N GLY A 216 21.43 -3.93 -11.71
CA GLY A 216 21.76 -5.30 -11.29
C GLY A 216 21.07 -5.76 -10.01
N LEU A 217 20.24 -4.93 -9.37
CA LEU A 217 19.33 -5.40 -8.33
C LEU A 217 18.30 -6.34 -8.96
N ARG A 218 17.97 -7.44 -8.28
CA ARG A 218 16.89 -8.37 -8.69
C ARG A 218 15.61 -8.02 -7.94
N PHE A 219 14.46 -8.25 -8.57
CA PHE A 219 13.15 -7.97 -7.95
C PHE A 219 12.99 -8.72 -6.63
N ARG A 220 13.34 -10.01 -6.61
CA ARG A 220 13.23 -10.84 -5.41
C ARG A 220 14.06 -10.28 -4.26
N ASP A 221 15.29 -9.85 -4.51
CA ASP A 221 16.17 -9.30 -3.47
C ASP A 221 15.58 -8.00 -2.91
N TRP A 222 15.03 -7.16 -3.79
CA TRP A 222 14.37 -5.93 -3.38
C TRP A 222 13.08 -6.17 -2.58
N ALA A 223 12.21 -7.08 -3.03
CA ALA A 223 10.99 -7.43 -2.30
C ALA A 223 11.28 -8.12 -0.96
N ASN A 224 12.31 -8.96 -0.90
CA ASN A 224 12.74 -9.65 0.33
C ASN A 224 13.19 -8.68 1.42
N HIS A 225 13.77 -7.52 1.07
CA HIS A 225 14.10 -6.48 2.05
C HIS A 225 12.91 -6.13 2.96
N TYR A 226 11.71 -6.02 2.37
CA TYR A 226 10.49 -5.71 3.11
C TYR A 226 9.91 -6.93 3.83
N LEU A 227 9.92 -8.11 3.20
CA LEU A 227 9.42 -9.35 3.79
C LEU A 227 10.24 -9.79 5.02
N GLU A 228 11.55 -9.56 4.98
CA GLU A 228 12.49 -9.99 6.02
C GLU A 228 12.72 -8.94 7.10
N SER A 229 12.19 -7.72 6.92
CA SER A 229 12.26 -6.62 7.90
C SER A 229 11.76 -6.99 9.30
N GLY A 230 10.89 -8.01 9.39
CA GLY A 230 10.25 -8.43 10.63
C GLY A 230 9.10 -7.55 11.09
N VAL A 231 8.82 -6.44 10.39
CA VAL A 231 7.76 -5.49 10.73
C VAL A 231 6.37 -6.12 10.67
N PHE A 232 6.17 -7.07 9.77
CA PHE A 232 4.88 -7.74 9.55
C PHE A 232 4.77 -9.10 10.25
N LYS A 233 5.76 -9.47 11.08
CA LYS A 233 5.70 -10.68 11.93
C LYS A 233 5.12 -10.28 13.28
N VAL A 234 3.85 -10.59 13.52
CA VAL A 234 3.09 -10.16 14.71
C VAL A 234 2.56 -11.37 15.48
#